data_AF-F8DC13-F1
#
_entry.id   AF-F8DC13-F1
#
_cell.length_a   1.000
_cell.length_b   1.000
_cell.length_c   1.000
_cell.angle_alpha   90.00
_cell.angle_beta   90.00
_cell.angle_gamma   90.00
#
_symmetry.space_group_name_H-M   'P 1'
#
loop_
_entity.id
_entity.type
_entity.pdbx_description
1 polymer ?
#
loop_
_entity_poly.entity_id
_entity_poly.type
_entity_poly.pdbx_seq_one_letter_code
_entity_poly.pdbx_strand_id
1 'polypeptide(L)'
;MVPDPDSPSDHAAGPPSRDRSSDAFSRHVSRVTDRFDELLPYAVVPLVLSLLEVGKIERVLDPHRTSFSVQFSLPSPLLELWSLVDPPDPASTGSSTTTGWDTGAPFEDTGGAAPVGGPTATGPEITIETPVESIVLPVDAVGSVQLAWLGILLLAYGVIAAAVAAGYLGGIDRRLRGEPAVLLACVVDYAPRLFAYYLVVFAAFLALLPIALIAPPLLLLGVPLVLVLGYCFYAAPFLLVVADAGVLEAFRRSYGFATAGGAYFWFALGHVLVTAIVSIVLSVLLNGGIVGFVIALLVASPVGLVLTAATVSLCQELVDGDDETYRDPIADRDRFDSSG
;
A
#
# COMPACT_ATOMS: atom_id res chain seq x y z
N MET A 1 12.42 50.65 47.05
CA MET A 1 12.07 50.24 45.68
C MET A 1 13.31 50.41 44.83
N VAL A 2 13.99 49.31 44.55
CA VAL A 2 15.17 49.23 43.68
C VAL A 2 14.72 48.40 42.47
N PRO A 3 14.87 48.87 41.22
CA PRO A 3 14.57 48.08 40.04
C PRO A 3 15.66 47.01 39.85
N ASP A 4 15.24 45.77 39.61
CA ASP A 4 16.13 44.65 39.24
C ASP A 4 16.50 44.81 37.75
N PRO A 5 17.80 44.88 37.38
CA PRO A 5 18.20 44.94 36.00
C PRO A 5 18.28 43.52 35.41
N ASP A 6 17.53 43.32 34.33
CA ASP A 6 17.92 42.48 33.21
C ASP A 6 18.08 40.98 33.51
N SER A 7 16.91 40.34 33.65
CA SER A 7 16.74 38.94 33.28
C SER A 7 17.24 38.72 31.84
N PRO A 8 18.19 37.81 31.57
CA PRO A 8 18.49 37.44 30.21
C PRO A 8 17.30 36.65 29.66
N SER A 9 16.46 37.31 28.87
CA SER A 9 15.52 36.65 27.98
C SER A 9 16.27 36.02 26.81
N ASP A 10 17.12 35.04 27.10
CA ASP A 10 17.61 34.08 26.12
C ASP A 10 16.56 32.97 26.01
N HIS A 11 15.40 33.32 25.46
CA HIS A 11 14.60 32.34 24.74
C HIS A 11 15.37 32.03 23.45
N ALA A 12 16.36 31.15 23.57
CA ALA A 12 16.98 30.49 22.44
C ALA A 12 15.84 29.95 21.57
N ALA A 13 15.64 30.61 20.43
CA ALA A 13 14.73 30.17 19.40
C ALA A 13 15.12 28.72 19.06
N GLY A 14 14.26 27.77 19.44
CA GLY A 14 14.45 26.37 19.07
C GLY A 14 14.59 26.26 17.54
N PRO A 15 15.30 25.25 17.04
CA PRO A 15 15.47 25.07 15.60
C PRO A 15 14.11 25.04 14.89
N PRO A 16 14.03 25.58 13.66
CA PRO A 16 12.76 25.72 12.94
C PRO A 16 12.07 24.36 12.78
N SER A 17 10.75 24.35 12.94
CA SER A 17 9.88 23.17 12.90
C SER A 17 10.01 22.30 11.62
N ARG A 18 10.66 22.80 10.56
CA ARG A 18 10.90 22.06 9.31
C ARG A 18 11.81 20.85 9.50
N ASP A 19 12.89 20.97 10.27
CA ASP A 19 13.87 19.88 10.43
C ASP A 19 13.24 18.66 11.12
N ARG A 20 12.31 18.90 12.05
CA ARG A 20 11.60 17.84 12.77
C ARG A 20 10.64 17.03 11.88
N SER A 21 10.17 17.65 10.79
CA SER A 21 9.22 17.04 9.85
C SER A 21 9.90 16.22 8.76
N SER A 22 11.04 16.67 8.24
CA SER A 22 11.82 15.92 7.23
C SER A 22 12.35 14.61 7.79
N ASP A 23 12.65 14.58 9.08
CA ASP A 23 13.19 13.41 9.78
C ASP A 23 12.09 12.47 10.29
N ALA A 24 10.83 12.67 9.89
CA ALA A 24 9.71 11.84 10.36
C ALA A 24 9.91 10.35 10.04
N PHE A 25 10.31 10.04 8.80
CA PHE A 25 10.55 8.67 8.38
C PHE A 25 11.66 7.99 9.19
N SER A 26 12.85 8.60 9.25
CA SER A 26 14.02 8.02 9.93
C SER A 26 13.78 7.82 11.42
N ARG A 27 13.10 8.77 12.08
CA ARG A 27 12.72 8.69 13.49
C ARG A 27 11.77 7.54 13.81
N HIS A 28 10.76 7.31 12.98
CA HIS A 28 9.84 6.19 13.19
C HIS A 28 10.50 4.85 12.87
N VAL A 29 11.35 4.79 11.85
CA VAL A 29 12.15 3.59 11.56
C VAL A 29 13.09 3.29 12.72
N SER A 30 13.84 4.27 13.24
CA SER A 30 14.77 4.06 14.36
C SER A 30 14.05 3.55 15.60
N ARG A 31 12.91 4.18 15.95
CA ARG A 31 12.06 3.77 17.08
C ARG A 31 11.61 2.32 16.96
N VAL A 32 11.29 1.87 15.76
CA VAL A 32 10.86 0.49 15.48
C VAL A 32 12.03 -0.48 15.48
N THR A 33 13.17 -0.10 14.91
CA THR A 33 14.38 -0.95 14.91
C THR A 33 14.93 -1.16 16.30
N ASP A 34 14.84 -0.16 17.18
CA ASP A 34 15.24 -0.28 18.59
C ASP A 34 14.39 -1.31 19.36
N ARG A 35 13.20 -1.63 18.85
CA ARG A 35 12.23 -2.57 19.44
C ARG A 35 11.98 -3.77 18.53
N PHE A 36 12.87 -4.03 17.58
CA PHE A 36 12.67 -5.04 16.56
C PHE A 36 12.46 -6.44 17.16
N ASP A 37 13.18 -6.78 18.22
CA ASP A 37 13.07 -8.08 18.90
C ASP A 37 11.66 -8.35 19.44
N GLU A 38 10.94 -7.31 19.88
CA GLU A 38 9.56 -7.43 20.36
C GLU A 38 8.57 -7.63 19.22
N LEU A 39 8.92 -7.17 18.00
CA LEU A 39 8.08 -7.21 16.81
C LEU A 39 8.39 -8.41 15.91
N LEU A 40 9.53 -9.07 16.08
CA LEU A 40 9.99 -10.19 15.25
C LEU A 40 8.95 -11.30 15.05
N PRO A 41 8.11 -11.69 16.04
CA PRO A 41 7.06 -12.69 15.82
C PRO A 41 6.07 -12.32 14.71
N TYR A 42 5.88 -11.04 14.43
CA TYR A 42 4.97 -10.55 13.39
C TYR A 42 5.56 -10.67 11.99
N ALA A 43 6.88 -10.82 11.84
CA ALA A 43 7.54 -11.03 10.54
C ALA A 43 7.08 -12.34 9.86
N VAL A 44 6.54 -13.28 10.63
CA VAL A 44 5.95 -14.53 10.13
C VAL A 44 4.75 -14.25 9.21
N VAL A 45 3.96 -13.21 9.49
CA VAL A 45 2.76 -12.88 8.69
C VAL A 45 3.12 -12.55 7.24
N PRO A 46 3.94 -11.51 6.93
CA PRO A 46 4.32 -11.21 5.55
C PRO A 46 5.11 -12.34 4.90
N LEU A 47 5.87 -13.14 5.67
CA LEU A 47 6.57 -14.32 5.15
C LEU A 47 5.59 -15.40 4.67
N VAL A 48 4.58 -15.73 5.47
CA VAL A 48 3.58 -16.73 5.11
C VAL A 48 2.74 -16.25 3.93
N LEU A 49 2.30 -14.99 3.93
CA LEU A 49 1.52 -14.43 2.82
C LEU A 49 2.31 -14.46 1.50
N SER A 50 3.60 -14.11 1.55
CA SER A 50 4.49 -14.22 0.39
C SER A 50 4.59 -15.65 -0.16
N LEU A 51 4.58 -16.66 0.72
CA LEU A 51 4.68 -18.08 0.35
C LEU A 51 3.36 -18.66 -0.18
N LEU A 52 2.20 -18.07 0.18
CA LEU A 52 0.89 -18.52 -0.32
C LEU A 52 0.68 -18.17 -1.80
N GLU A 53 1.47 -17.24 -2.34
CA GLU A 53 1.44 -16.84 -3.74
C GLU A 53 2.21 -17.81 -4.66
N VAL A 54 1.82 -19.09 -4.65
CA VAL A 54 2.49 -20.20 -5.37
C VAL A 54 2.70 -19.87 -6.86
N GLY A 55 1.72 -19.25 -7.51
CA GLY A 55 1.81 -18.88 -8.92
C GLY A 55 2.87 -17.81 -9.23
N LYS A 56 3.30 -17.00 -8.25
CA LYS A 56 4.43 -16.06 -8.40
C LYS A 56 5.76 -16.75 -8.14
N ILE A 57 5.79 -17.71 -7.21
CA ILE A 57 6.97 -18.53 -6.92
C ILE A 57 7.38 -19.35 -8.15
N GLU A 58 6.43 -20.04 -8.79
CA GLU A 58 6.70 -20.83 -10.00
C GLU A 58 7.33 -19.99 -11.12
N ARG A 59 6.92 -18.72 -11.27
CA ARG A 59 7.48 -17.81 -12.29
C ARG A 59 8.91 -17.39 -12.00
N VAL A 60 9.25 -17.15 -10.73
CA VAL A 60 10.63 -16.81 -10.33
C VAL A 60 11.56 -18.01 -10.48
N LEU A 61 11.04 -19.23 -10.32
CA LEU A 61 11.81 -20.46 -10.42
C LEU A 61 12.04 -20.92 -11.87
N ASP A 62 11.43 -20.27 -12.86
CA ASP A 62 11.65 -20.54 -14.29
C ASP A 62 13.03 -19.99 -14.73
N PRO A 63 14.02 -20.85 -15.05
CA PRO A 63 15.41 -20.43 -15.23
C PRO A 63 15.69 -19.58 -16.49
N HIS A 64 14.70 -19.32 -17.34
CA HIS A 64 14.86 -18.64 -18.62
C HIS A 64 14.38 -17.18 -18.61
N ARG A 65 14.10 -16.61 -17.43
CA ARG A 65 13.49 -15.27 -17.31
C ARG A 65 14.28 -14.35 -16.39
N THR A 66 14.61 -13.18 -16.89
CA THR A 66 15.16 -12.07 -16.11
C THR A 66 14.21 -10.89 -16.22
N SER A 67 13.72 -10.38 -15.10
CA SER A 67 12.90 -9.18 -15.05
C SER A 67 13.51 -8.15 -14.11
N PHE A 68 13.44 -6.88 -14.50
CA PHE A 68 13.79 -5.75 -13.66
C PHE A 68 12.55 -4.89 -13.47
N SER A 69 12.08 -4.78 -12.23
CA SER A 69 10.92 -3.99 -11.86
C SER A 69 11.31 -2.95 -10.83
N VAL A 70 10.73 -1.75 -10.91
CA VAL A 70 10.85 -0.75 -9.84
C VAL A 70 9.44 -0.45 -9.36
N GLN A 71 9.15 -0.78 -8.11
CA GLN A 71 7.84 -0.56 -7.52
C GLN A 71 7.85 0.63 -6.56
N PHE A 72 6.82 1.47 -6.68
CA PHE A 72 6.58 2.59 -5.78
C PHE A 72 5.34 2.27 -4.94
N SER A 73 5.57 1.77 -3.73
CA SER A 73 4.48 1.36 -2.84
C SER A 73 4.25 2.42 -1.77
N LEU A 74 3.00 2.90 -1.69
CA LEU A 74 2.52 3.69 -0.55
C LEU A 74 2.39 2.78 0.68
N PRO A 75 2.38 3.36 1.90
CA PRO A 75 2.22 2.57 3.11
C PRO A 75 0.94 1.73 3.07
N SER A 76 1.10 0.42 3.21
CA SER A 76 0.00 -0.54 3.16
C SER A 76 -0.02 -1.41 4.42
N PRO A 77 -1.18 -1.96 4.81
CA PRO A 77 -1.29 -2.79 6.01
C PRO A 77 -0.47 -4.09 5.92
N LEU A 78 -0.25 -4.61 4.71
CA LEU A 78 0.41 -5.89 4.47
C LEU A 78 1.50 -5.67 3.42
N LEU A 79 2.71 -5.32 3.88
CA LEU A 79 3.90 -5.27 3.04
C LEU A 79 4.55 -6.66 3.00
N GLU A 80 4.22 -7.43 1.98
CA GLU A 80 4.82 -8.72 1.66
C GLU A 80 5.82 -8.61 0.49
N LEU A 81 6.55 -9.69 0.18
CA LEU A 81 7.56 -9.70 -0.88
C LEU A 81 7.02 -9.13 -2.20
N TRP A 82 5.84 -9.57 -2.61
CA TRP A 82 5.22 -9.19 -3.86
C TRP A 82 4.60 -7.78 -3.88
N SER A 83 4.57 -7.11 -2.73
CA SER A 83 4.23 -5.67 -2.63
C SER A 83 5.44 -4.76 -2.80
N LEU A 84 6.64 -5.34 -2.84
CA LEU A 84 7.91 -4.64 -3.03
C LEU A 84 8.56 -4.93 -4.38
N VAL A 85 8.20 -6.04 -5.03
CA VAL A 85 8.77 -6.44 -6.31
C VAL A 85 7.75 -7.20 -7.14
N ASP A 86 7.74 -6.94 -8.45
CA ASP A 86 6.88 -7.66 -9.39
C ASP A 86 7.57 -8.97 -9.82
N PRO A 87 6.83 -10.09 -9.88
CA PRO A 87 7.35 -11.32 -10.45
C PRO A 87 7.60 -11.15 -11.96
N PRO A 88 8.46 -11.98 -12.57
CA PRO A 88 8.66 -11.99 -14.01
C PRO A 88 7.34 -12.15 -14.77
N ASP A 89 7.20 -11.40 -15.86
CA ASP A 89 6.02 -11.47 -16.73
C ASP A 89 5.81 -12.89 -17.27
N PRO A 90 4.55 -13.31 -17.45
CA PRO A 90 4.24 -14.56 -18.13
C PRO A 90 4.76 -14.52 -19.57
N ALA A 91 5.01 -15.69 -20.19
CA ALA A 91 5.53 -15.70 -21.55
C ALA A 91 4.42 -15.19 -22.46
N SER A 92 4.59 -13.99 -23.00
CA SER A 92 3.75 -13.51 -24.07
C SER A 92 3.98 -14.43 -25.26
N THR A 93 3.00 -15.29 -25.54
CA THR A 93 2.92 -15.96 -26.83
C THR A 93 2.45 -14.90 -27.83
N GLY A 94 3.39 -14.08 -28.31
CA GLY A 94 3.22 -13.21 -29.47
C GLY A 94 2.52 -11.87 -29.23
N SER A 95 3.30 -10.85 -28.85
CA SER A 95 3.34 -9.55 -29.55
C SER A 95 4.47 -8.71 -28.97
N SER A 96 5.65 -8.89 -29.55
CA SER A 96 6.75 -7.96 -29.37
C SER A 96 6.31 -6.59 -29.88
N THR A 97 6.00 -5.65 -28.98
CA THR A 97 6.18 -4.23 -29.33
C THR A 97 7.68 -3.98 -29.22
N THR A 98 8.41 -4.36 -30.26
CA THR A 98 9.75 -3.85 -30.51
C THR A 98 9.65 -2.34 -30.62
N THR A 99 9.93 -1.62 -29.53
CA THR A 99 10.33 -0.21 -29.60
C THR A 99 11.77 -0.18 -30.10
N GLY A 100 11.96 -0.59 -31.35
CA GLY A 100 13.12 -0.22 -32.13
C GLY A 100 12.90 1.21 -32.60
N TRP A 101 13.74 2.14 -32.15
CA TRP A 101 13.89 3.40 -32.87
C TRP A 101 14.46 3.09 -34.24
N ASP A 102 13.58 2.90 -35.22
CA ASP A 102 13.96 2.86 -36.62
C ASP A 102 14.22 4.30 -37.09
N THR A 103 15.48 4.68 -36.98
CA THR A 103 16.06 5.80 -37.70
C THR A 103 15.83 5.61 -39.20
N GLY A 104 15.21 6.61 -39.83
CA GLY A 104 14.53 6.46 -41.10
C GLY A 104 15.36 6.04 -42.32
N ALA A 105 14.64 5.48 -43.29
CA ALA A 105 14.93 5.58 -44.71
C ALA A 105 13.60 5.69 -45.49
N PRO A 106 13.48 6.61 -46.46
CA PRO A 106 12.23 6.86 -47.16
C PRO A 106 12.17 6.14 -48.52
N PHE A 107 10.97 5.69 -48.88
CA PHE A 107 10.54 5.18 -50.20
C PHE A 107 11.11 3.82 -50.66
N GLU A 108 10.25 2.80 -50.70
CA GLU A 108 10.14 1.92 -51.88
C GLU A 108 8.75 1.25 -51.94
N ASP A 109 8.15 1.41 -53.12
CA ASP A 109 6.84 0.93 -53.57
C ASP A 109 7.03 -0.44 -54.26
N THR A 110 6.15 -1.43 -54.03
CA THR A 110 5.57 -2.29 -55.09
C THR A 110 4.62 -3.38 -54.56
N GLY A 111 3.34 -3.22 -54.92
CA GLY A 111 2.48 -4.23 -55.58
C GLY A 111 2.26 -5.65 -55.00
N GLY A 112 1.02 -5.95 -54.61
CA GLY A 112 0.54 -7.35 -54.52
C GLY A 112 -0.88 -7.48 -53.98
N ALA A 113 -1.82 -7.89 -54.82
CA ALA A 113 -3.27 -7.95 -54.57
C ALA A 113 -3.73 -9.09 -53.63
N ALA A 114 -4.89 -8.89 -53.00
CA ALA A 114 -5.65 -9.84 -52.18
C ALA A 114 -6.21 -11.05 -52.99
N PRO A 115 -6.77 -12.08 -52.30
CA PRO A 115 -8.24 -12.11 -52.23
C PRO A 115 -8.88 -12.63 -50.91
N VAL A 116 -9.96 -11.94 -50.53
CA VAL A 116 -11.32 -12.42 -50.10
C VAL A 116 -11.48 -13.60 -49.13
N GLY A 117 -12.16 -13.33 -47.99
CA GLY A 117 -12.96 -14.32 -47.25
C GLY A 117 -13.35 -13.86 -45.83
N GLY A 118 -14.54 -13.27 -45.65
CA GLY A 118 -15.13 -13.01 -44.31
C GLY A 118 -15.71 -14.29 -43.67
N PRO A 119 -16.06 -14.25 -42.37
CA PRO A 119 -17.37 -13.72 -42.03
C PRO A 119 -17.39 -12.68 -40.90
N THR A 120 -18.44 -11.88 -40.96
CA THR A 120 -18.87 -10.80 -40.09
C THR A 120 -19.03 -11.23 -38.63
N ALA A 121 -18.34 -10.56 -37.70
CA ALA A 121 -18.68 -10.51 -36.29
C ALA A 121 -18.63 -9.05 -35.81
N THR A 122 -19.79 -8.40 -35.78
CA THR A 122 -19.99 -7.09 -35.16
C THR A 122 -20.35 -7.28 -33.69
N GLY A 123 -19.38 -7.05 -32.80
CA GLY A 123 -19.54 -6.89 -31.36
C GLY A 123 -18.24 -6.31 -30.77
N PRO A 124 -18.28 -5.55 -29.65
CA PRO A 124 -17.06 -5.06 -29.02
C PRO A 124 -16.31 -6.23 -28.38
N GLU A 125 -15.25 -6.65 -29.06
CA GLU A 125 -14.35 -7.72 -28.67
C GLU A 125 -13.37 -7.19 -27.61
N ILE A 126 -13.42 -7.73 -26.39
CA ILE A 126 -12.48 -7.39 -25.30
C ILE A 126 -11.59 -8.61 -25.08
N THR A 127 -10.35 -8.50 -25.56
CA THR A 127 -9.29 -9.49 -25.34
C THR A 127 -8.67 -9.25 -23.96
N ILE A 128 -8.80 -10.20 -23.04
CA ILE A 128 -8.03 -10.22 -21.78
C ILE A 128 -7.00 -11.34 -21.92
N GLU A 129 -5.73 -10.96 -22.07
CA GLU A 129 -4.63 -11.91 -22.08
C GLU A 129 -4.37 -12.41 -20.66
N THR A 130 -4.43 -13.73 -20.47
CA THR A 130 -4.00 -14.39 -19.23
C THR A 130 -2.78 -15.30 -19.48
N PRO A 131 -1.86 -15.43 -18.50
CA PRO A 131 -0.57 -16.12 -18.60
C PRO A 131 -0.47 -17.55 -19.15
N VAL A 132 -1.57 -18.30 -19.28
CA VAL A 132 -1.51 -19.75 -19.56
C VAL A 132 -2.41 -20.19 -20.71
N GLU A 133 -3.46 -19.44 -21.03
CA GLU A 133 -4.34 -19.70 -22.18
C GLU A 133 -5.22 -18.46 -22.37
N SER A 134 -5.46 -18.02 -23.61
CA SER A 134 -6.45 -16.98 -23.92
C SER A 134 -7.85 -17.60 -23.80
N ILE A 135 -8.34 -17.72 -22.57
CA ILE A 135 -9.72 -18.17 -22.35
C ILE A 135 -10.63 -16.98 -22.61
N VAL A 136 -11.13 -16.90 -23.84
CA VAL A 136 -12.27 -16.03 -24.18
C VAL A 136 -13.47 -16.59 -23.42
N LEU A 137 -13.80 -15.98 -22.27
CA LEU A 137 -15.05 -16.24 -21.56
C LEU A 137 -16.10 -15.29 -22.15
N PRO A 138 -17.09 -15.80 -22.92
CA PRO A 138 -18.27 -15.01 -23.22
C PRO A 138 -18.88 -14.55 -21.90
N VAL A 139 -19.22 -13.28 -21.77
CA VAL A 139 -19.90 -12.76 -20.55
C VAL A 139 -21.21 -13.52 -20.31
N ASP A 140 -21.77 -14.08 -21.37
CA ASP A 140 -22.95 -14.94 -21.41
C ASP A 140 -22.70 -16.36 -20.84
N ALA A 141 -21.44 -16.80 -20.77
CA ALA A 141 -21.03 -18.11 -20.25
C ALA A 141 -20.74 -18.10 -18.74
N VAL A 142 -20.58 -16.91 -18.13
CA VAL A 142 -20.52 -16.77 -16.68
C VAL A 142 -21.95 -16.87 -16.15
N GLY A 143 -22.41 -18.10 -15.95
CA GLY A 143 -23.72 -18.34 -15.36
C GLY A 143 -23.85 -17.65 -13.99
N SER A 144 -25.08 -17.35 -13.60
CA SER A 144 -25.40 -16.75 -12.29
C SER A 144 -24.81 -17.53 -11.12
N VAL A 145 -24.65 -18.85 -11.28
CA VAL A 145 -24.02 -19.74 -10.30
C VAL A 145 -22.52 -19.45 -10.16
N GLN A 146 -21.78 -19.24 -11.25
CA GLN A 146 -20.37 -18.87 -11.23
C GLN A 146 -20.17 -17.50 -10.58
N LEU A 147 -21.03 -16.53 -10.89
CA LEU A 147 -21.02 -15.22 -10.23
C LEU A 147 -21.28 -15.34 -8.72
N ALA A 148 -22.22 -16.20 -8.31
CA ALA A 148 -22.49 -16.45 -6.90
C ALA A 148 -21.28 -17.06 -6.19
N TRP A 149 -20.62 -18.06 -6.79
CA TRP A 149 -19.40 -18.65 -6.24
C TRP A 149 -18.25 -17.66 -6.17
N LEU A 150 -18.05 -16.86 -7.22
CA LEU A 150 -17.04 -15.79 -7.24
C LEU A 150 -17.29 -14.78 -6.12
N GLY A 151 -18.54 -14.36 -5.93
CA GLY A 151 -18.93 -13.46 -4.85
C GLY A 151 -18.68 -14.05 -3.47
N ILE A 152 -19.01 -15.33 -3.26
CA ILE A 152 -18.74 -16.05 -2.00
C ILE A 152 -17.24 -16.13 -1.73
N LEU A 153 -16.45 -16.52 -2.73
CA LEU A 153 -15.00 -16.66 -2.59
C LEU A 153 -14.35 -15.30 -2.30
N LEU A 154 -14.80 -14.25 -2.96
CA LEU A 154 -14.33 -12.89 -2.71
C LEU A 154 -14.68 -12.42 -1.28
N LEU A 155 -15.90 -12.68 -0.81
CA LEU A 155 -16.29 -12.37 0.56
C LEU A 155 -15.46 -13.15 1.59
N ALA A 156 -15.27 -14.45 1.36
CA ALA A 156 -14.44 -15.29 2.22
C ALA A 156 -12.98 -14.77 2.27
N TYR A 157 -12.42 -14.42 1.11
CA TYR A 157 -11.10 -13.79 1.03
C TYR A 157 -11.05 -12.48 1.81
N GLY A 158 -12.04 -11.59 1.64
CA GLY A 158 -12.11 -10.33 2.37
C GLY A 158 -12.16 -10.51 3.89
N VAL A 159 -12.90 -11.51 4.38
CA VAL A 159 -12.95 -11.84 5.82
C VAL A 159 -11.60 -12.33 6.33
N ILE A 160 -10.95 -13.23 5.59
CA ILE A 160 -9.62 -13.74 5.95
C ILE A 160 -8.59 -12.59 5.95
N ALA A 161 -8.58 -11.78 4.90
CA ALA A 161 -7.68 -10.63 4.78
C ALA A 161 -7.90 -9.62 5.92
N ALA A 162 -9.15 -9.35 6.29
CA ALA A 162 -9.47 -8.47 7.41
C ALA A 162 -9.02 -9.04 8.75
N ALA A 163 -9.20 -10.35 8.98
CA ALA A 163 -8.72 -11.01 10.20
C ALA A 163 -7.20 -11.00 10.29
N VAL A 164 -6.49 -11.30 9.20
CA VAL A 164 -5.02 -11.26 9.15
C VAL A 164 -4.52 -9.84 9.39
N ALA A 165 -5.07 -8.84 8.69
CA ALA A 165 -4.69 -7.44 8.88
C ALA A 165 -4.97 -6.96 10.31
N ALA A 166 -6.12 -7.32 10.90
CA ALA A 166 -6.48 -6.97 12.27
C ALA A 166 -5.52 -7.54 13.30
N GLY A 167 -5.18 -8.84 13.19
CA GLY A 167 -4.22 -9.48 14.08
C GLY A 167 -2.81 -8.92 13.93
N TYR A 168 -2.40 -8.63 12.69
CA TYR A 168 -1.07 -8.09 12.37
C TYR A 168 -0.92 -6.63 12.84
N LEU A 169 -1.80 -5.72 12.40
CA LEU A 169 -1.74 -4.30 12.79
C LEU A 169 -2.01 -4.11 14.28
N GLY A 170 -3.04 -4.78 14.83
CA GLY A 170 -3.39 -4.65 16.24
C GLY A 170 -2.31 -5.20 17.16
N GLY A 171 -1.63 -6.28 16.74
CA GLY A 171 -0.49 -6.82 17.46
C GLY A 171 0.71 -5.87 17.47
N ILE A 172 1.03 -5.26 16.31
CA ILE A 172 2.10 -4.26 16.19
C ILE A 172 1.78 -3.02 17.05
N ASP A 173 0.56 -2.47 16.96
CA ASP A 173 0.14 -1.29 17.73
C ASP A 173 0.28 -1.54 19.24
N ARG A 174 -0.28 -2.64 19.76
CA ARG A 174 -0.18 -2.99 21.18
C ARG A 174 1.26 -3.17 21.62
N ARG A 175 2.08 -3.87 20.84
CA ARG A 175 3.51 -4.00 21.16
C ARG A 175 4.22 -2.66 21.17
N LEU A 176 3.98 -1.79 20.20
CA LEU A 176 4.54 -0.44 20.20
C LEU A 176 4.07 0.41 21.40
N ARG A 177 2.91 0.13 21.99
CA ARG A 177 2.45 0.74 23.25
C ARG A 177 3.01 0.08 24.52
N GLY A 178 3.77 -1.00 24.39
CA GLY A 178 4.29 -1.78 25.52
C GLY A 178 3.26 -2.75 26.14
N GLU A 179 2.15 -2.99 25.45
CA GLU A 179 1.06 -3.84 25.91
C GLU A 179 1.23 -5.30 25.42
N PRO A 180 0.68 -6.29 26.15
CA PRO A 180 0.65 -7.66 25.69
C PRO A 180 -0.28 -7.82 24.49
N ALA A 181 0.26 -8.35 23.38
CA ALA A 181 -0.53 -8.57 22.19
C ALA A 181 -1.30 -9.90 22.24
N VAL A 182 -2.61 -9.82 22.47
CA VAL A 182 -3.55 -10.94 22.33
C VAL A 182 -4.16 -10.89 20.94
N LEU A 183 -3.62 -11.70 20.01
CA LEU A 183 -3.99 -11.68 18.59
C LEU A 183 -5.50 -11.85 18.37
N LEU A 184 -6.11 -12.81 19.07
CA LEU A 184 -7.54 -13.09 18.91
C LEU A 184 -8.41 -11.89 19.32
N ALA A 185 -8.03 -11.16 20.38
CA ALA A 185 -8.72 -9.95 20.77
C ALA A 185 -8.61 -8.88 19.66
N CYS A 186 -7.41 -8.69 19.10
CA CYS A 186 -7.20 -7.76 17.99
C CYS A 186 -8.06 -8.12 16.77
N VAL A 187 -8.20 -9.40 16.44
CA VAL A 187 -9.06 -9.87 15.35
C VAL A 187 -10.52 -9.54 15.63
N VAL A 188 -11.02 -9.85 16.83
CA VAL A 188 -12.42 -9.58 17.19
C VAL A 188 -12.73 -8.08 17.18
N ASP A 189 -11.81 -7.27 17.71
CA ASP A 189 -11.98 -5.83 17.88
C ASP A 189 -11.92 -5.10 16.52
N TYR A 190 -10.96 -5.45 15.66
CA TYR A 190 -10.65 -4.67 14.45
C TYR A 190 -11.09 -5.31 13.12
N ALA A 191 -11.24 -6.63 13.02
CA ALA A 191 -11.56 -7.28 11.74
C ALA A 191 -12.88 -6.82 11.12
N PRO A 192 -13.99 -6.59 11.85
CA PRO A 192 -15.24 -6.12 11.26
C PRO A 192 -15.08 -4.75 10.57
N ARG A 193 -14.28 -3.86 11.17
CA ARG A 193 -14.03 -2.51 10.64
C ARG A 193 -13.11 -2.55 9.43
N LEU A 194 -12.06 -3.38 9.47
CA LEU A 194 -11.18 -3.61 8.33
C LEU A 194 -11.91 -4.29 7.16
N PHE A 195 -12.81 -5.22 7.44
CA PHE A 195 -13.66 -5.84 6.42
C PHE A 195 -14.57 -4.80 5.75
N ALA A 196 -15.22 -3.93 6.54
CA ALA A 196 -16.02 -2.84 6.01
C ALA A 196 -15.18 -1.87 5.16
N TYR A 197 -13.95 -1.55 5.58
CA TYR A 197 -13.00 -0.77 4.79
C TYR A 197 -12.68 -1.45 3.45
N TYR A 198 -12.35 -2.74 3.44
CA TYR A 198 -12.08 -3.47 2.19
C TYR A 198 -13.30 -3.52 1.28
N LEU A 199 -14.51 -3.62 1.83
CA LEU A 199 -15.75 -3.56 1.05
C LEU A 199 -15.94 -2.19 0.41
N VAL A 200 -15.64 -1.09 1.11
CA VAL A 200 -15.69 0.27 0.56
C VAL A 200 -14.67 0.44 -0.57
N VAL A 201 -13.42 0.02 -0.35
CA VAL A 201 -12.37 0.09 -1.37
C VAL A 201 -12.76 -0.75 -2.59
N PHE A 202 -13.22 -1.98 -2.38
CA PHE A 202 -13.68 -2.85 -3.46
C PHE A 202 -14.85 -2.25 -4.23
N ALA A 203 -15.85 -1.69 -3.54
CA ALA A 203 -16.98 -1.02 -4.17
C ALA A 203 -16.53 0.21 -5.00
N ALA A 204 -15.54 0.97 -4.53
CA ALA A 204 -14.97 2.08 -5.28
C ALA A 204 -14.27 1.61 -6.57
N PHE A 205 -13.48 0.53 -6.51
CA PHE A 205 -12.89 -0.08 -7.71
C PHE A 205 -13.95 -0.59 -8.68
N LEU A 206 -15.00 -1.25 -8.17
CA LEU A 206 -16.10 -1.76 -8.99
C LEU A 206 -16.87 -0.61 -9.67
N ALA A 207 -17.04 0.52 -8.98
CA ALA A 207 -17.65 1.73 -9.55
C ALA A 207 -16.79 2.38 -10.65
N LEU A 208 -15.47 2.17 -10.63
CA LEU A 208 -14.56 2.66 -11.66
C LEU A 208 -14.59 1.81 -12.94
N LEU A 209 -14.93 0.52 -12.83
CA LEU A 209 -15.01 -0.43 -13.94
C LEU A 209 -15.88 0.04 -15.13
N PRO A 210 -17.14 0.50 -14.95
CA PRO A 210 -17.94 0.96 -16.09
C PRO A 210 -17.34 2.21 -16.76
N ILE A 211 -16.70 3.09 -15.99
CA ILE A 211 -16.03 4.29 -16.53
C ILE A 211 -14.86 3.87 -17.42
N ALA A 212 -14.07 2.88 -16.97
CA ALA A 212 -12.96 2.32 -17.73
C ALA A 212 -13.41 1.67 -19.05
N LEU A 213 -14.56 0.99 -19.05
CA LEU A 213 -15.12 0.34 -20.24
C LEU A 213 -15.69 1.34 -21.26
N ILE A 214 -16.31 2.42 -20.80
CA ILE A 214 -16.96 3.42 -21.68
C ILE A 214 -15.96 4.42 -22.24
N ALA A 215 -14.96 4.82 -21.43
CA ALA A 215 -13.99 5.84 -21.81
C ALA A 215 -12.55 5.39 -21.45
N PRO A 216 -11.93 4.49 -22.24
CA PRO A 216 -10.56 4.05 -21.99
C PRO A 216 -9.54 5.19 -21.85
N PRO A 217 -9.61 6.31 -22.60
CA PRO A 217 -8.69 7.43 -22.39
C PRO A 217 -8.77 8.04 -20.98
N LEU A 218 -9.91 7.92 -20.29
CA LEU A 218 -10.07 8.37 -18.91
C LEU A 218 -9.24 7.53 -17.93
N LEU A 219 -8.81 6.32 -18.30
CA LEU A 219 -7.88 5.52 -17.49
C LEU A 219 -6.52 6.20 -17.31
N LEU A 220 -6.06 7.00 -18.29
CA LEU A 220 -4.84 7.80 -18.12
C LEU A 220 -5.00 8.82 -16.99
N LEU A 221 -6.20 9.36 -16.78
CA LEU A 221 -6.51 10.23 -15.65
C LEU A 221 -6.79 9.44 -14.35
N GLY A 222 -7.15 8.17 -14.47
CA GLY A 222 -7.28 7.24 -13.35
C GLY A 222 -5.97 7.05 -12.58
N VAL A 223 -4.82 6.98 -13.27
CA VAL A 223 -3.50 6.84 -12.64
C VAL A 223 -3.19 7.97 -11.63
N PRO A 224 -3.18 9.27 -12.02
CA PRO A 224 -2.92 10.33 -11.06
C PRO A 224 -4.02 10.42 -9.99
N LEU A 225 -5.27 10.11 -10.33
CA LEU A 225 -6.37 10.08 -9.34
C LEU A 225 -6.12 9.02 -8.26
N VAL A 226 -5.72 7.81 -8.65
CA VAL A 226 -5.39 6.72 -7.71
C VAL A 226 -4.18 7.09 -6.85
N LEU A 227 -3.17 7.75 -7.40
CA LEU A 227 -2.02 8.23 -6.61
C LEU A 227 -2.43 9.28 -5.56
N VAL A 228 -3.28 10.23 -5.94
CA VAL A 228 -3.79 11.25 -5.01
C VAL A 228 -4.66 10.60 -3.93
N LEU A 229 -5.58 9.72 -4.30
CA LEU A 229 -6.43 9.00 -3.35
C LEU A 229 -5.60 8.11 -2.42
N GLY A 230 -4.61 7.39 -2.96
CA GLY A 230 -3.68 6.58 -2.19
C GLY A 230 -2.94 7.43 -1.16
N TYR A 231 -2.38 8.57 -1.56
CA TYR A 231 -1.72 9.48 -0.62
C TYR A 231 -2.70 10.00 0.46
N CYS A 232 -3.90 10.43 0.06
CA CYS A 232 -4.90 10.95 0.99
C CYS A 232 -5.40 9.91 2.01
N PHE A 233 -5.41 8.62 1.64
CA PHE A 233 -6.08 7.58 2.41
C PHE A 233 -5.19 6.42 2.85
N TYR A 234 -3.86 6.49 2.66
CA TYR A 234 -2.97 5.40 3.09
C TYR A 234 -3.05 5.14 4.60
N ALA A 235 -3.30 6.17 5.42
CA ALA A 235 -3.39 6.03 6.87
C ALA A 235 -4.74 5.47 7.35
N ALA A 236 -5.79 5.53 6.53
CA ALA A 236 -7.14 5.09 6.90
C ALA A 236 -7.19 3.67 7.54
N PRO A 237 -6.62 2.61 6.93
CA PRO A 237 -6.66 1.28 7.54
C PRO A 237 -5.86 1.18 8.85
N PHE A 238 -4.84 2.02 9.04
CA PHE A 238 -4.07 2.06 10.29
C PHE A 238 -4.84 2.79 11.40
N LEU A 239 -5.55 3.87 11.08
CA LEU A 239 -6.36 4.63 12.03
C LEU A 239 -7.55 3.83 12.58
N LEU A 240 -8.07 2.87 11.82
CA LEU A 240 -9.08 1.91 12.31
C LEU A 240 -8.59 1.12 13.53
N VAL A 241 -7.28 0.87 13.61
CA VAL A 241 -6.65 0.07 14.65
C VAL A 241 -6.08 0.99 15.73
N VAL A 242 -5.22 1.93 15.34
CA VAL A 242 -4.45 2.79 16.24
C VAL A 242 -5.34 3.73 17.06
N ALA A 243 -6.38 4.29 16.45
CA ALA A 243 -7.29 5.25 17.10
C ALA A 243 -8.63 4.62 17.51
N ASP A 244 -8.79 3.31 17.31
CA ASP A 244 -10.10 2.63 17.36
C ASP A 244 -11.20 3.42 16.63
N ALA A 245 -10.87 4.01 15.48
CA ALA A 245 -11.80 4.85 14.73
C ALA A 245 -12.83 4.02 13.95
N GLY A 246 -14.01 4.60 13.71
CA GLY A 246 -14.94 4.09 12.70
C GLY A 246 -14.44 4.36 11.29
N VAL A 247 -14.95 3.62 10.29
CA VAL A 247 -14.50 3.72 8.88
C VAL A 247 -14.55 5.15 8.35
N LEU A 248 -15.68 5.85 8.50
CA LEU A 248 -15.83 7.21 8.01
C LEU A 248 -14.89 8.21 8.72
N GLU A 249 -14.75 8.06 10.04
CA GLU A 249 -13.87 8.90 10.84
C GLU A 249 -12.40 8.69 10.47
N ALA A 250 -11.99 7.44 10.23
CA ALA A 250 -10.65 7.11 9.75
C ALA A 250 -10.34 7.77 8.39
N PHE A 251 -11.28 7.74 7.43
CA PHE A 251 -11.13 8.45 6.16
C PHE A 251 -11.02 9.96 6.36
N ARG A 252 -11.87 10.55 7.22
CA ARG A 252 -11.86 11.98 7.51
C ARG A 252 -10.54 12.44 8.13
N ARG A 253 -10.06 11.72 9.16
CA ARG A 253 -8.78 12.01 9.83
C ARG A 253 -7.60 11.83 8.88
N SER A 254 -7.58 10.75 8.09
CA SER A 254 -6.53 10.52 7.07
C SER A 254 -6.44 11.69 6.07
N TYR A 255 -7.59 12.16 5.58
CA TYR A 255 -7.64 13.33 4.70
C TYR A 255 -7.16 14.62 5.38
N GLY A 256 -7.52 14.82 6.66
CA GLY A 256 -7.02 15.91 7.48
C GLY A 256 -5.50 15.92 7.59
N PHE A 257 -4.88 14.77 7.89
CA PHE A 257 -3.42 14.65 7.94
C PHE A 257 -2.77 14.88 6.58
N ALA A 258 -3.36 14.35 5.51
CA ALA A 258 -2.83 14.52 4.16
C ALA A 258 -2.83 15.98 3.68
N THR A 259 -3.86 16.74 4.03
CA THR A 259 -3.99 18.16 3.67
C THR A 259 -3.19 19.09 4.58
N ALA A 260 -2.98 18.73 5.84
CA ALA A 260 -2.05 19.41 6.74
C ALA A 260 -0.59 19.23 6.29
N GLY A 261 -0.26 18.09 5.66
CA GLY A 261 1.06 17.79 5.12
C GLY A 261 2.10 17.52 6.21
N GLY A 262 3.27 18.16 6.12
CA GLY A 262 4.32 18.06 7.15
C GLY A 262 4.88 16.65 7.31
N ALA A 263 4.85 16.12 8.55
CA ALA A 263 5.38 14.79 8.87
C ALA A 263 4.70 13.67 8.07
N TYR A 264 3.40 13.80 7.79
CA TYR A 264 2.66 12.83 6.96
C TYR A 264 3.23 12.74 5.54
N PHE A 265 3.47 13.90 4.91
CA PHE A 265 4.05 13.97 3.58
C PHE A 265 5.49 13.43 3.53
N TRP A 266 6.35 13.90 4.44
CA TRP A 266 7.76 13.49 4.47
C TRP A 266 7.92 12.01 4.82
N PHE A 267 7.06 11.48 5.68
CA PHE A 267 7.01 10.06 5.94
C PHE A 267 6.65 9.27 4.68
N ALA A 268 5.58 9.66 3.97
CA ALA A 268 5.17 8.98 2.74
C ALA A 268 6.28 9.02 1.67
N LEU A 269 6.95 10.16 1.52
CA LEU A 269 8.07 10.30 0.58
C LEU A 269 9.26 9.40 0.96
N GLY A 270 9.67 9.39 2.23
CA GLY A 270 10.72 8.52 2.73
C GLY A 270 10.39 7.03 2.55
N HIS A 271 9.13 6.68 2.82
CA HIS A 271 8.63 5.31 2.64
C HIS A 271 8.69 4.88 1.17
N VAL A 272 8.18 5.70 0.24
CA VAL A 272 8.22 5.42 -1.21
C VAL A 272 9.66 5.32 -1.73
N LEU A 273 10.58 6.16 -1.23
CA LEU A 273 11.99 6.09 -1.61
C LEU A 273 12.64 4.80 -1.14
N VAL A 274 12.40 4.39 0.11
CA VAL A 274 12.94 3.13 0.64
C VAL A 274 12.34 1.92 -0.06
N THR A 275 11.03 1.89 -0.31
CA THR A 275 10.40 0.79 -1.05
C THR A 275 10.96 0.69 -2.47
N ALA A 276 11.19 1.80 -3.16
CA ALA A 276 11.84 1.80 -4.47
C ALA A 276 13.27 1.26 -4.45
N ILE A 277 14.09 1.64 -3.45
CA ILE A 277 15.46 1.12 -3.30
C ILE A 277 15.44 -0.38 -3.01
N VAL A 278 14.58 -0.82 -2.09
CA VAL A 278 14.42 -2.23 -1.73
C VAL A 278 13.93 -3.03 -2.93
N SER A 279 13.00 -2.49 -3.72
CA SER A 279 12.49 -3.10 -4.94
C SER A 279 13.62 -3.46 -5.91
N ILE A 280 14.54 -2.53 -6.17
CA ILE A 280 15.72 -2.75 -7.03
C ILE A 280 16.59 -3.89 -6.49
N VAL A 281 16.87 -3.90 -5.19
CA VAL A 281 17.67 -4.95 -4.55
C VAL A 281 16.99 -6.31 -4.67
N LEU A 282 15.68 -6.38 -4.38
CA LEU A 282 14.90 -7.60 -4.50
C LEU A 282 14.85 -8.10 -5.94
N SER A 283 14.66 -7.23 -6.94
CA SER A 283 14.71 -7.61 -8.35
C SER A 283 16.04 -8.26 -8.73
N VAL A 284 17.17 -7.72 -8.27
CA VAL A 284 18.49 -8.34 -8.50
C VAL A 284 18.59 -9.70 -7.83
N LEU A 285 18.12 -9.82 -6.59
CA LEU A 285 18.15 -11.09 -5.86
C LEU A 285 17.29 -12.16 -6.54
N LEU A 286 16.09 -11.83 -7.01
CA LEU A 286 15.18 -12.78 -7.65
C LEU A 286 15.74 -13.40 -8.94
N ASN A 287 16.66 -12.71 -9.64
CA ASN A 287 17.37 -13.28 -10.79
C ASN A 287 18.34 -14.42 -10.40
N GLY A 288 18.60 -14.65 -9.11
CA GLY A 288 19.44 -15.73 -8.60
C GLY A 288 18.74 -17.10 -8.46
N GLY A 289 17.56 -17.28 -9.05
CA GLY A 289 16.78 -18.52 -8.96
C GLY A 289 16.33 -18.84 -7.53
N ILE A 290 16.31 -20.13 -7.15
CA ILE A 290 15.85 -20.57 -5.81
C ILE A 290 16.62 -19.89 -4.68
N VAL A 291 17.95 -19.78 -4.79
CA VAL A 291 18.79 -19.18 -3.76
C VAL A 291 18.48 -17.68 -3.63
N GLY A 292 18.39 -17.01 -4.78
CA GLY A 292 17.99 -15.61 -4.87
C GLY A 292 16.63 -15.33 -4.23
N PHE A 293 15.63 -16.18 -4.52
CA PHE A 293 14.30 -16.13 -3.93
C PHE A 293 14.32 -16.28 -2.41
N VAL A 294 15.05 -17.25 -1.87
CA VAL A 294 15.13 -17.45 -0.42
C VAL A 294 15.77 -16.24 0.26
N ILE A 295 16.83 -15.67 -0.31
CA ILE A 295 17.46 -14.45 0.23
C ILE A 295 16.49 -13.26 0.14
N ALA A 296 15.82 -13.08 -1.00
CA ALA A 296 14.83 -12.03 -1.18
C ALA A 296 13.70 -12.12 -0.15
N LEU A 297 13.19 -13.32 0.11
CA LEU A 297 12.15 -13.56 1.12
C LEU A 297 12.65 -13.23 2.54
N LEU A 298 13.87 -13.64 2.89
CA LEU A 298 14.48 -13.36 4.19
C LEU A 298 14.75 -11.87 4.41
N VAL A 299 14.99 -11.10 3.35
CA VAL A 299 15.17 -9.64 3.41
C VAL A 299 13.83 -8.92 3.42
N ALA A 300 12.87 -9.32 2.58
CA ALA A 300 11.59 -8.63 2.42
C ALA A 300 10.73 -8.72 3.68
N SER A 301 10.71 -9.86 4.37
CA SER A 301 9.91 -10.06 5.60
C SER A 301 10.24 -9.05 6.72
N PRO A 302 11.50 -8.89 7.17
CA PRO A 302 11.83 -7.91 8.20
C PRO A 302 11.69 -6.47 7.70
N VAL A 303 12.00 -6.19 6.43
CA VAL A 303 11.84 -4.85 5.86
C VAL A 303 10.36 -4.45 5.82
N GLY A 304 9.48 -5.34 5.35
CA GLY A 304 8.04 -5.12 5.34
C GLY A 304 7.49 -4.87 6.75
N LEU A 305 7.93 -5.67 7.72
CA LEU A 305 7.57 -5.47 9.13
C LEU A 305 7.98 -4.10 9.65
N VAL A 306 9.24 -3.70 9.46
CA VAL A 306 9.75 -2.39 9.93
C VAL A 306 8.97 -1.25 9.29
N LEU A 307 8.70 -1.33 7.98
CA LEU A 307 7.97 -0.30 7.25
C LEU A 307 6.50 -0.20 7.69
N THR A 308 5.81 -1.32 7.90
CA THR A 308 4.45 -1.31 8.45
C THR A 308 4.44 -0.76 9.88
N ALA A 309 5.34 -1.22 10.75
CA ALA A 309 5.41 -0.77 12.14
C ALA A 309 5.80 0.71 12.25
N ALA A 310 6.65 1.23 11.36
CA ALA A 310 6.96 2.65 11.30
C ALA A 310 5.72 3.47 10.93
N THR A 311 4.86 2.94 10.04
CA THR A 311 3.60 3.58 9.66
C THR A 311 2.61 3.59 10.82
N VAL A 312 2.52 2.49 11.58
CA VAL A 312 1.73 2.43 12.83
C VAL A 312 2.24 3.47 13.83
N SER A 313 3.56 3.56 14.03
CA SER A 313 4.16 4.54 14.95
C SER A 313 3.90 5.99 14.53
N LEU A 314 3.92 6.29 13.22
CA LEU A 314 3.50 7.59 12.70
C LEU A 314 2.04 7.87 13.05
N CYS A 315 1.15 6.90 12.79
CA CYS A 315 -0.28 7.08 13.06
C CYS A 315 -0.55 7.32 14.55
N GLN A 316 0.19 6.65 15.44
CA GLN A 316 0.10 6.90 16.89
C GLN A 316 0.44 8.35 17.21
N GLU A 317 1.58 8.85 16.71
CA GLU A 317 2.02 10.23 16.94
C GLU A 317 1.04 11.27 16.36
N LEU A 318 0.46 11.01 15.18
CA LEU A 318 -0.53 11.89 14.57
C LEU A 318 -1.84 11.95 15.36
N VAL A 319 -2.29 10.80 15.90
CA VAL A 319 -3.50 10.72 16.72
C VAL A 319 -3.30 11.42 18.06
N ASP A 320 -2.16 11.18 18.72
CA ASP A 320 -1.83 11.81 20.00
C ASP A 320 -1.78 13.35 19.85
N GLY A 321 -1.22 13.87 18.75
CA GLY A 321 -1.16 15.31 18.49
C GLY A 321 -2.51 15.96 18.14
N ASP A 322 -3.42 15.23 17.48
CA ASP A 322 -4.78 15.72 17.17
C ASP A 322 -5.63 15.82 18.45
N ASP A 323 -5.53 14.82 19.33
CA ASP A 323 -6.25 14.79 20.61
C ASP A 323 -5.76 15.91 21.56
N GLU A 324 -4.46 16.24 21.56
CA GLU A 324 -3.91 17.40 22.29
C GLU A 324 -4.44 18.74 21.77
N THR A 325 -4.63 18.86 20.46
CA THR A 325 -5.14 20.09 19.83
C THR A 325 -6.61 20.33 20.16
N TYR A 326 -7.40 19.27 20.35
CA TYR A 326 -8.80 19.36 20.76
C TYR A 326 -8.99 19.60 22.27
N ARG A 327 -8.00 19.22 23.09
CA ARG A 327 -7.99 19.45 24.54
C ARG A 327 -7.60 20.90 24.83
N ASP A 328 -8.56 21.81 24.71
CA ASP A 328 -8.38 23.25 24.96
C ASP A 328 -7.64 23.54 26.29
N PRO A 329 -6.41 24.08 26.27
CA PRO A 329 -5.65 24.42 27.47
C PRO A 329 -6.32 25.50 28.34
N ILE A 330 -7.26 26.27 27.76
CA ILE A 330 -7.95 27.36 28.45
C ILE A 330 -8.98 26.81 29.44
N ALA A 331 -9.63 25.68 29.14
CA ALA A 331 -10.63 25.08 30.01
C ALA A 331 -10.05 24.52 31.33
N ASP A 332 -8.75 24.17 31.35
CA ASP A 332 -8.09 23.67 32.57
C ASP A 332 -7.54 24.81 33.42
N ARG A 333 -7.20 25.96 32.82
CA ARG A 333 -6.76 27.16 33.53
C ARG A 333 -7.86 27.77 34.40
N ASP A 334 -9.09 27.82 33.88
CA ASP A 334 -10.26 28.34 34.62
C ASP A 334 -10.70 27.42 35.78
N ARG A 335 -10.31 26.13 35.73
CA ARG A 335 -10.59 25.16 36.80
C ARG A 335 -9.67 25.34 38.02
N PHE A 336 -8.46 25.82 37.81
CA PHE A 336 -7.53 26.11 38.90
C PHE A 336 -7.78 27.49 39.53
N ASP A 337 -8.21 28.49 38.76
CA ASP A 337 -8.48 29.84 39.29
C ASP A 337 -9.82 29.98 40.03
N SER A 338 -10.76 29.03 39.89
CA SER A 338 -12.04 29.05 40.61
C SER A 338 -11.99 28.42 42.02
N SER A 339 -10.79 28.04 42.49
CA SER A 339 -10.55 27.41 43.80
C SER A 339 -9.86 28.32 44.82
N GLY A 340 -9.61 29.60 44.48
CA GLY A 340 -8.88 30.58 45.29
C GLY A 340 -9.77 31.58 46.02
#